data_AF-A0A2R9AIS9-F1
#
_entry.id   AF-A0A2R9AIS9-F1
#
_cell.length_a   1.000
_cell.length_b   1.000
_cell.length_c   1.000
_cell.angle_alpha   90.00
_cell.angle_beta   90.00
_cell.angle_gamma   90.00
#
_symmetry.space_group_name_H-M   'P 1'
#
loop_
_entity.id
_entity.type
_entity.pdbx_description
1 polymer ?
#
loop_
_entity_poly.entity_id
_entity_poly.type
_entity_poly.pdbx_seq_one_letter_code
_entity_poly.pdbx_strand_id
1 'polypeptide(L)'
;MADEKDREEIIVAEFHKKIKEAFEVFDHESNNTVDVREIGTIIRSLGCCPTEGELHDLIAEVEEEEPTGYIRFEKFLPVMTEILLERKYRPIPEDVLLRAFEVLDSAKRGFLTKDELIKYMTEEDGVSLRRPG
;
A
#
# COMPACT_ATOMS: atom_id res chain seq x y z
N MET A 1 5.77 -3.26 -33.60
CA MET A 1 4.44 -3.67 -33.09
C MET A 1 4.50 -5.02 -32.39
N ALA A 2 5.13 -6.06 -32.96
CA ALA A 2 5.37 -7.33 -32.25
C ALA A 2 6.29 -7.16 -31.02
N ASP A 3 7.42 -6.44 -31.17
CA ASP A 3 8.41 -6.28 -30.08
C ASP A 3 7.92 -5.51 -28.85
N GLU A 4 6.87 -4.71 -28.98
CA GLU A 4 6.32 -3.89 -27.88
C GLU A 4 5.28 -4.67 -27.08
N LYS A 5 4.43 -5.44 -27.78
CA LYS A 5 3.49 -6.38 -27.15
C LYS A 5 4.23 -7.45 -26.35
N ASP A 6 5.31 -8.01 -26.91
CA ASP A 6 6.10 -9.02 -26.22
C ASP A 6 6.76 -8.45 -24.94
N ARG A 7 7.17 -7.17 -24.96
CA ARG A 7 7.70 -6.48 -23.77
C ARG A 7 6.63 -6.27 -22.69
N GLU A 8 5.44 -5.86 -23.09
CA GLU A 8 4.33 -5.63 -22.16
C GLU A 8 3.90 -6.93 -21.49
N GLU A 9 3.83 -8.03 -22.24
CA GLU A 9 3.51 -9.36 -21.72
C GLU A 9 4.57 -9.87 -20.72
N ILE A 10 5.85 -9.60 -20.98
CA ILE A 10 6.94 -9.89 -20.03
C ILE A 10 6.78 -9.09 -18.72
N ILE A 11 6.44 -7.80 -18.82
CA ILE A 11 6.24 -6.93 -17.63
C ILE A 11 5.06 -7.44 -16.80
N VAL A 12 3.94 -7.76 -17.44
CA VAL A 12 2.75 -8.29 -16.76
C VAL A 12 3.08 -9.60 -16.06
N ALA A 13 3.82 -10.51 -16.70
CA ALA A 13 4.24 -11.76 -16.08
C ALA A 13 5.13 -11.53 -14.84
N GLU A 14 6.03 -10.55 -14.90
CA GLU A 14 6.85 -10.17 -13.74
C GLU A 14 6.01 -9.61 -12.59
N PHE A 15 5.00 -8.78 -12.90
CA PHE A 15 4.07 -8.28 -11.89
C PHE A 15 3.22 -9.39 -11.27
N HIS A 16 2.66 -10.29 -12.08
CA HIS A 16 1.89 -11.43 -11.57
C HIS A 16 2.72 -12.28 -10.61
N LYS A 17 4.00 -12.50 -10.94
CA LYS A 17 4.92 -13.22 -10.05
C LYS A 17 5.10 -12.47 -8.72
N LYS A 18 5.40 -11.17 -8.75
CA LYS A 18 5.58 -10.36 -7.52
C LYS A 18 4.31 -10.31 -6.67
N ILE A 19 3.15 -10.13 -7.31
CA ILE A 19 1.84 -10.10 -6.65
C ILE A 19 1.57 -11.45 -5.96
N LYS A 20 1.82 -12.57 -6.64
CA LYS A 20 1.64 -13.91 -6.07
C LYS A 20 2.59 -14.16 -4.90
N GLU A 21 3.87 -13.85 -5.06
CA GLU A 21 4.88 -14.00 -3.99
C GLU A 21 4.51 -13.17 -2.75
N ALA A 22 4.07 -11.93 -2.93
CA ALA A 22 3.63 -11.08 -1.81
C ALA A 22 2.36 -11.63 -1.14
N PHE A 23 1.39 -12.12 -1.90
CA PHE A 23 0.14 -12.66 -1.39
C PHE A 23 0.36 -13.96 -0.59
N GLU A 24 1.20 -14.86 -1.09
CA GLU A 24 1.50 -16.15 -0.45
C GLU A 24 2.17 -16.02 0.92
N VAL A 25 2.85 -14.91 1.19
CA VAL A 25 3.41 -14.63 2.53
C VAL A 25 2.31 -14.52 3.60
N PHE A 26 1.12 -14.07 3.21
CA PHE A 26 -0.02 -13.84 4.11
C PHE A 26 -1.10 -14.93 3.99
N ASP A 27 -1.07 -15.76 2.96
CA ASP A 27 -1.94 -16.94 2.80
C ASP A 27 -1.45 -18.09 3.69
N HIS A 28 -1.73 -17.98 4.99
CA HIS A 28 -1.28 -18.94 6.00
C HIS A 28 -1.82 -20.36 5.78
N GLU A 29 -2.98 -20.49 5.14
CA GLU A 29 -3.64 -21.77 4.90
C GLU A 29 -3.35 -22.36 3.52
N SER A 30 -2.59 -21.63 2.67
CA SER A 30 -2.31 -22.01 1.27
C SER A 30 -3.60 -22.30 0.47
N ASN A 31 -4.66 -21.55 0.76
CA ASN A 31 -5.98 -21.73 0.16
C ASN A 31 -6.33 -20.63 -0.87
N ASN A 32 -5.36 -19.78 -1.21
CA ASN A 32 -5.47 -18.59 -2.07
C ASN A 32 -6.41 -17.52 -1.52
N THR A 33 -6.50 -17.41 -0.20
CA THR A 33 -7.24 -16.32 0.46
C THR A 33 -6.37 -15.66 1.53
N VAL A 34 -6.61 -14.37 1.77
CA VAL A 34 -5.98 -13.62 2.86
C VAL A 34 -7.04 -12.83 3.61
N ASP A 35 -6.79 -12.57 4.88
CA ASP A 35 -7.64 -11.70 5.67
C ASP A 35 -7.63 -10.27 5.09
N VAL A 36 -8.80 -9.63 5.03
CA VAL A 36 -8.96 -8.27 4.51
C VAL A 36 -8.04 -7.26 5.20
N ARG A 37 -7.70 -7.49 6.47
CA ARG A 37 -6.81 -6.63 7.27
C ARG A 37 -5.36 -6.65 6.77
N GLU A 38 -4.95 -7.70 6.05
CA GLU A 38 -3.58 -7.85 5.54
C GLU A 38 -3.38 -7.18 4.17
N ILE A 39 -4.46 -6.81 3.48
CA ILE A 39 -4.40 -6.23 2.12
C ILE A 39 -3.55 -4.96 2.08
N GLY A 40 -3.69 -4.09 3.08
CA GLY A 40 -2.85 -2.88 3.18
C GLY A 40 -1.37 -3.19 3.30
N THR A 41 -1.00 -4.25 4.02
CA THR A 41 0.40 -4.67 4.17
C THR A 41 0.93 -5.27 2.86
N ILE A 42 0.13 -6.10 2.19
CA ILE A 42 0.49 -6.72 0.91
C ILE A 42 0.75 -5.64 -0.15
N ILE A 43 -0.17 -4.68 -0.32
CA ILE A 43 -0.03 -3.58 -1.29
C ILE A 43 1.23 -2.75 -0.99
N ARG A 44 1.49 -2.46 0.29
CA ARG A 44 2.69 -1.72 0.70
C ARG A 44 3.98 -2.49 0.44
N SER A 45 3.97 -3.82 0.59
CA SER A 45 5.11 -4.68 0.25
C SER A 45 5.43 -4.69 -1.25
N LEU A 46 4.44 -4.44 -2.11
CA LEU A 46 4.60 -4.29 -3.55
C LEU A 46 5.12 -2.90 -3.97
N GLY A 47 5.42 -2.02 -3.00
CA GLY A 47 5.99 -0.69 -3.25
C GLY A 47 4.95 0.40 -3.52
N CYS A 48 3.66 0.12 -3.26
CA CYS A 48 2.58 1.10 -3.35
C CYS A 48 2.31 1.73 -1.97
N CYS A 49 1.96 3.01 -1.92
CA CYS A 49 1.66 3.73 -0.68
C CYS A 49 0.28 4.41 -0.76
N PRO A 50 -0.82 3.65 -0.82
CA PRO A 50 -2.16 4.23 -0.79
C PRO A 50 -2.41 4.87 0.58
N THR A 51 -3.21 5.94 0.58
CA THR A 51 -3.83 6.48 1.78
C THR A 51 -4.86 5.50 2.34
N GLU A 52 -5.28 5.67 3.58
CA GLU A 52 -6.28 4.78 4.19
C GLU A 52 -7.65 4.86 3.48
N GLY A 53 -8.00 6.01 2.90
CA GLY A 53 -9.22 6.16 2.09
C GLY A 53 -9.11 5.39 0.77
N GLU A 54 -8.02 5.54 0.05
CA GLU A 54 -7.77 4.80 -1.21
C GLU A 54 -7.68 3.29 -0.98
N LEU A 55 -7.08 2.88 0.15
CA LEU A 55 -7.03 1.48 0.54
C LEU A 55 -8.42 0.91 0.82
N HIS A 56 -9.28 1.67 1.50
CA HIS A 56 -10.66 1.28 1.74
C HIS A 56 -11.43 1.10 0.43
N ASP A 57 -11.29 2.03 -0.52
CA ASP A 57 -11.93 1.94 -1.82
C ASP A 57 -11.44 0.72 -2.62
N LEU A 58 -10.13 0.44 -2.58
CA LEU A 58 -9.55 -0.75 -3.21
C LEU A 58 -10.08 -2.04 -2.59
N ILE A 59 -10.15 -2.11 -1.26
CA ILE A 59 -10.70 -3.28 -0.55
C ILE A 59 -12.14 -3.53 -1.01
N ALA A 60 -12.96 -2.48 -1.08
CA ALA A 60 -14.34 -2.59 -1.55
C ALA A 60 -14.44 -3.06 -3.02
N GLU A 61 -13.43 -2.78 -3.86
CA GLU A 61 -13.36 -3.25 -5.24
C GLU A 61 -13.02 -4.75 -5.35
N VAL A 62 -12.14 -5.26 -4.48
CA VAL A 62 -11.69 -6.66 -4.51
C VAL A 62 -12.53 -7.61 -3.64
N GLU A 63 -13.36 -7.07 -2.75
CA GLU A 63 -14.25 -7.86 -1.90
C GLU A 63 -15.40 -8.50 -2.71
N GLU A 64 -15.96 -9.59 -2.17
CA GLU A 64 -17.15 -10.22 -2.72
C GLU A 64 -18.40 -9.41 -2.39
N GLU A 65 -19.50 -9.62 -3.15
CA GLU A 65 -20.79 -8.97 -2.84
C GLU A 65 -21.26 -9.26 -1.41
N GLU A 66 -20.93 -10.45 -0.90
CA GLU A 66 -21.11 -10.83 0.48
C GLU A 66 -19.75 -10.81 1.20
N PRO A 67 -19.51 -9.86 2.13
CA PRO A 67 -18.21 -9.72 2.79
C PRO A 67 -17.96 -10.92 3.69
N THR A 68 -16.90 -11.69 3.37
CA THR A 68 -16.51 -12.88 4.12
C THR A 68 -15.42 -12.58 5.18
N GLY A 69 -14.84 -11.38 5.13
CA GLY A 69 -13.62 -11.03 5.87
C GLY A 69 -12.33 -11.53 5.21
N TYR A 70 -12.43 -12.22 4.07
CA TYR A 70 -11.31 -12.73 3.29
C TYR A 70 -11.38 -12.26 1.84
N ILE A 71 -10.22 -12.00 1.26
CA ILE A 71 -10.07 -11.66 -0.15
C ILE A 71 -9.43 -12.83 -0.89
N ARG A 72 -10.01 -13.22 -2.03
CA ARG A 72 -9.49 -14.29 -2.88
C ARG A 72 -8.42 -13.74 -3.83
N PHE A 73 -7.37 -14.52 -4.06
CA PHE A 73 -6.28 -14.13 -4.97
C PHE A 73 -6.77 -13.77 -6.38
N GLU A 74 -7.77 -14.49 -6.89
CA GLU A 74 -8.36 -14.27 -8.22
C GLU A 74 -9.01 -12.88 -8.38
N LYS A 75 -9.49 -12.28 -7.28
CA LYS A 75 -10.07 -10.93 -7.25
C LYS A 75 -8.98 -9.87 -7.10
N PHE A 76 -7.98 -10.16 -6.28
CA PHE A 76 -6.88 -9.24 -5.99
C PHE A 76 -5.94 -9.04 -7.18
N LEU A 77 -5.58 -10.13 -7.88
CA LEU A 77 -4.61 -10.12 -8.97
C LEU A 77 -4.93 -9.09 -10.08
N PRO A 78 -6.12 -9.07 -10.70
CA PRO A 78 -6.39 -8.13 -11.80
C PRO A 78 -6.31 -6.68 -11.36
N VAL A 79 -6.88 -6.34 -10.20
CA VAL A 79 -6.86 -4.97 -9.65
C VAL A 79 -5.43 -4.53 -9.35
N MET A 80 -4.64 -5.39 -8.69
CA MET A 80 -3.25 -5.08 -8.36
C MET A 80 -2.37 -4.97 -9.60
N THR A 81 -2.60 -5.80 -10.62
CA THR A 81 -1.89 -5.71 -11.90
C THR A 81 -2.13 -4.35 -12.57
N GLU A 82 -3.37 -3.87 -12.61
CA GLU A 82 -3.69 -2.54 -13.15
C GLU A 82 -2.96 -1.43 -12.37
N ILE A 83 -2.99 -1.49 -11.04
CA ILE A 83 -2.30 -0.52 -10.18
C ILE A 83 -0.80 -0.43 -10.48
N LEU A 84 -0.14 -1.58 -10.68
CA LEU A 84 1.30 -1.62 -10.99
C LEU A 84 1.62 -1.14 -12.41
N LEU A 85 0.77 -1.49 -13.39
CA LEU A 85 0.93 -1.01 -14.78
C LEU A 85 0.75 0.50 -14.88
N GLU A 86 -0.27 1.05 -14.21
CA GLU A 86 -0.57 2.48 -14.21
C GLU A 86 0.31 3.27 -13.24
N ARG A 87 1.14 2.59 -12.43
CA ARG A 87 1.97 3.19 -11.40
C ARG A 87 1.15 4.08 -10.44
N LYS A 88 -0.02 3.58 -10.05
CA LYS A 88 -0.87 4.17 -9.01
C LYS A 88 -0.19 4.03 -7.64
N TYR A 89 -0.52 4.94 -6.72
CA TYR A 89 -0.02 4.94 -5.34
C TYR A 89 1.51 4.93 -5.22
N ARG A 90 2.22 5.67 -6.08
CA ARG A 90 3.68 5.77 -5.98
C ARG A 90 4.09 6.38 -4.64
N PRO A 91 5.21 5.91 -4.05
CA PRO A 91 5.79 6.55 -2.88
C PRO A 91 6.04 8.04 -3.13
N ILE A 92 5.90 8.83 -2.08
CA ILE A 92 6.24 10.25 -2.11
C ILE A 92 7.72 10.38 -2.51
N PRO A 93 8.06 11.24 -3.48
CA PRO A 93 9.44 11.48 -3.86
C PRO A 93 10.33 11.87 -2.66
N GLU A 94 11.56 11.36 -2.63
CA GLU A 94 12.49 11.55 -1.51
C GLU A 94 12.74 13.04 -1.21
N ASP A 95 12.82 13.89 -2.23
CA ASP A 95 13.02 15.34 -2.09
C ASP A 95 11.82 16.04 -1.43
N VAL A 96 10.61 15.53 -1.66
CA VAL A 96 9.39 16.05 -1.03
C VAL A 96 9.35 15.59 0.42
N LEU A 97 9.65 14.32 0.68
CA LEU A 97 9.69 13.78 2.03
C LEU A 97 10.76 14.47 2.89
N LEU A 98 11.95 14.72 2.33
CA LEU A 98 13.03 15.42 3.00
C LEU A 98 12.60 16.86 3.35
N ARG A 99 11.97 17.58 2.43
CA ARG A 99 11.46 18.93 2.71
C ARG A 99 10.37 18.92 3.78
N ALA A 100 9.46 17.94 3.77
CA ALA A 100 8.47 17.80 4.82
C ALA A 100 9.12 17.55 6.19
N PHE A 101 10.17 16.73 6.22
CA PHE A 101 10.96 16.49 7.43
C PHE A 101 11.66 17.76 7.94
N GLU A 102 12.27 18.54 7.04
CA GLU A 102 12.93 19.81 7.39
C GLU A 102 11.97 20.85 8.00
N VAL A 103 10.68 20.82 7.64
CA VAL A 103 9.65 21.66 8.26
C VAL A 103 9.44 21.28 9.74
N LEU A 104 9.46 19.99 10.05
CA LEU A 104 9.30 19.48 11.42
C LEU A 104 10.57 19.69 12.26
N ASP A 105 11.75 19.49 11.66
CA ASP A 105 13.06 19.69 12.30
C ASP A 105 13.52 21.16 12.17
N SER A 106 12.78 22.05 12.83
CA SER A 106 13.09 23.49 12.89
C SER A 106 14.50 23.81 13.41
N ALA A 107 15.07 22.92 14.22
CA ALA A 107 16.42 23.05 14.77
C ALA A 107 17.53 22.56 13.82
N LYS A 108 17.18 21.98 12.66
CA LYS A 108 18.10 21.44 11.65
C LYS A 108 19.11 20.44 12.22
N ARG A 109 18.64 19.57 13.11
CA ARG A 109 19.46 18.55 13.76
C ARG A 109 19.68 17.32 12.88
N GLY A 110 18.85 17.15 11.83
CA GLY A 110 18.81 15.96 10.98
C GLY A 110 18.06 14.78 11.59
N PHE A 111 17.38 14.98 12.73
CA PHE A 111 16.60 13.95 13.41
C PHE A 111 15.46 14.58 14.23
N LEU A 112 14.33 13.88 14.33
CA LEU A 112 13.23 14.20 15.24
C LEU A 112 13.31 13.27 16.46
N THR A 113 13.19 13.86 17.64
CA THR A 113 13.00 13.08 18.86
C THR A 113 11.59 12.50 18.91
N LYS A 114 11.42 11.44 19.69
CA LYS A 114 10.11 10.83 19.93
C LYS A 114 9.08 11.87 20.42
N ASP A 115 9.49 12.76 21.31
CA ASP A 115 8.60 13.76 21.91
C ASP A 115 8.18 14.83 20.87
N GLU A 116 9.12 15.28 20.03
CA GLU A 116 8.81 16.18 18.90
C GLU A 116 7.82 15.53 17.94
N LEU A 117 8.05 14.26 17.57
CA LEU A 117 7.14 13.53 16.68
C LEU A 117 5.74 13.37 17.30
N ILE A 118 5.65 12.97 18.58
CA ILE A 118 4.36 12.83 19.27
C ILE A 118 3.64 14.17 19.31
N LYS A 119 4.34 15.26 19.62
CA LYS A 119 3.78 16.61 19.66
C LYS A 119 3.14 16.96 18.31
N TYR A 120 3.87 16.82 17.21
CA TYR A 120 3.34 17.13 15.87
C TYR A 120 2.17 16.23 15.48
N MET A 121 2.22 14.93 15.80
CA MET A 121 1.13 13.99 15.50
C MET A 121 -0.12 14.20 16.38
N THR A 122 -0.04 15.00 17.44
CA THR A 122 -1.17 15.20 18.38
C THR A 122 -1.68 16.64 18.43
N GLU A 123 -0.88 17.63 18.04
CA GLU A 123 -1.20 19.06 18.16
C GLU A 123 -1.54 19.76 16.84
N GLU A 124 -1.03 19.32 15.68
CA GLU A 124 -1.31 19.94 14.37
C GLU A 124 -2.13 19.00 13.46
N ASP A 125 -3.45 19.21 13.38
CA ASP A 125 -4.43 18.68 12.41
C ASP A 125 -4.11 17.35 11.68
N GLY A 126 -3.85 16.26 12.43
CA GLY A 126 -3.59 14.94 11.86
C GLY A 126 -4.02 13.78 12.75
N VAL A 127 -5.27 13.33 12.56
CA VAL A 127 -5.86 12.08 13.08
C VAL A 127 -5.76 11.91 14.61
N SER A 128 -6.81 12.36 15.30
CA SER A 128 -7.13 11.92 16.66
C SER A 128 -7.11 10.38 16.75
N LEU A 129 -5.98 9.80 17.17
CA LEU A 129 -5.90 8.44 17.71
C LEU A 129 -6.63 8.44 19.08
N ARG A 130 -7.96 8.57 19.06
CA ARG A 130 -8.77 8.34 20.25
C ARG A 130 -8.66 6.86 20.58
N ARG A 131 -8.10 6.57 21.75
CA ARG A 131 -8.17 5.25 22.37
C ARG A 131 -9.65 4.84 22.51
N PRO A 132 -10.03 3.59 22.18
CA PRO A 132 -11.31 3.09 22.63
C PRO A 132 -11.23 2.91 24.16
N GLY A 133 -12.26 3.38 24.85
CA GLY A 133 -12.45 3.20 26.29
C GLY A 133 -12.96 1.82 26.64
#